data_AF-A0A4V6S1Z0-F1
#
_entry.id   AF-A0A4V6S1Z0-F1
#
_cell.length_a   1.000
_cell.length_b   1.000
_cell.length_c   1.000
_cell.angle_alpha   90.00
_cell.angle_beta   90.00
_cell.angle_gamma   90.00
#
_symmetry.space_group_name_H-M   'P 1'
#
loop_
_entity.id
_entity.type
_entity.pdbx_description
1 polymer ?
#
loop_
_entity_poly.entity_id
_entity_poly.type
_entity_poly.pdbx_seq_one_letter_code
_entity_poly.pdbx_strand_id
1 'polypeptide(L)'
;MSASSPFGTLNVPGNALLSGESRSNRGPANHSTFNPTFSFDGADTSPSSPTDVSETPNPFASFANGSGLQDGEDYLHAPNSTIFARRTSVSAESIAVDQEGEEPLPVFPKTPDQLRRIKSAIANNFIFRDLDEEQEVGALGAMQELKVDKDEVVIRQGDVGEYFYVVESGMLFCYIRSDPLPPFAGNASSSGSSAEKFLLPGYHPEFGKKVAECKEGSSFGELALMYGHPRAATVVSIEPCTLWSLDRITFRTIILKAAHRRRTMYEHFLSSVSLLGSLGPEERSKIADALVSRVHGDEEAVVKQGEMGDTFFFIEEGEAIVTKVNPGETAENVVGHLRKGDYFGELSLLRLEPRAATVSAIKRTDPSQLKLKVAALDAHAFTRLLGPLREIMDRHAGQAYGVGG
;
A
#
# COMPACT_ATOMS: atom_id res chain seq x y z
N MET A 1 -13.59 16.11 14.22
CA MET A 1 -12.74 17.25 13.84
C MET A 1 -11.51 16.68 13.17
N SER A 2 -11.43 16.81 11.84
CA SER A 2 -10.44 16.13 10.99
C SER A 2 -9.13 16.91 10.99
N ALA A 3 -8.03 16.27 11.40
CA ALA A 3 -6.69 16.82 11.22
C ALA A 3 -6.19 16.43 9.82
N SER A 4 -6.05 17.41 8.93
CA SER A 4 -5.43 17.24 7.63
C SER A 4 -3.93 17.02 7.81
N SER A 5 -3.40 15.93 7.26
CA SER A 5 -1.96 15.74 7.10
C SER A 5 -1.38 16.93 6.30
N PRO A 6 -0.30 17.58 6.76
CA PRO A 6 0.34 18.69 6.06
C PRO A 6 1.08 18.26 4.77
N PHE A 7 1.14 16.95 4.50
CA PHE A 7 1.75 16.39 3.29
C PHE A 7 0.64 15.94 2.34
N GLY A 8 0.41 16.76 1.31
CA GLY A 8 -0.69 16.60 0.36
C GLY A 8 -0.75 15.21 -0.27
N THR A 9 -1.97 14.68 -0.37
CA THR A 9 -2.27 13.46 -1.12
C THR A 9 -2.17 13.76 -2.62
N LEU A 10 -1.20 13.15 -3.28
CA LEU A 10 -1.01 13.27 -4.72
C LEU A 10 -2.06 12.39 -5.41
N ASN A 11 -3.17 13.01 -5.79
CA ASN A 11 -4.24 12.39 -6.57
C ASN A 11 -3.74 12.21 -8.01
N VAL A 12 -3.49 10.97 -8.45
CA VAL A 12 -3.02 10.68 -9.82
C VAL A 12 -4.15 9.97 -10.58
N PRO A 13 -4.81 10.63 -11.55
CA PRO A 13 -5.66 9.95 -12.52
C PRO A 13 -4.82 9.43 -13.70
N GLY A 14 -5.13 8.21 -14.15
CA GLY A 14 -4.94 7.78 -15.54
C GLY A 14 -3.71 6.94 -15.84
N ASN A 15 -3.83 5.61 -15.72
CA ASN A 15 -3.07 4.67 -16.53
C ASN A 15 -3.80 4.50 -17.87
N ALA A 16 -3.22 5.01 -18.96
CA ALA A 16 -3.62 4.61 -20.30
C ALA A 16 -2.82 3.36 -20.69
N LEU A 17 -3.57 2.28 -20.95
CA LEU A 17 -3.13 1.02 -21.53
C LEU A 17 -2.40 1.25 -22.86
N LEU A 18 -1.24 0.62 -23.04
CA LEU A 18 -0.61 0.42 -24.35
C LEU A 18 -0.59 -1.08 -24.65
N SER A 19 -1.43 -1.47 -25.60
CA SER A 19 -1.54 -2.79 -26.21
C SER A 19 -0.84 -2.81 -27.57
N GLY A 20 -0.04 -3.86 -27.85
CA GLY A 20 0.35 -4.33 -29.20
C GLY A 20 1.37 -3.46 -29.94
N GLU A 21 2.32 -3.95 -30.75
CA GLU A 21 2.53 -5.25 -31.37
C GLU A 21 4.01 -5.44 -31.69
N SER A 22 4.38 -6.71 -31.83
CA SER A 22 5.64 -7.22 -32.34
C SER A 22 6.08 -6.61 -33.68
N ARG A 23 7.37 -6.31 -33.84
CA ARG A 23 8.09 -6.63 -35.08
C ARG A 23 9.59 -6.79 -34.86
N SER A 24 10.08 -7.86 -35.43
CA SER A 24 11.44 -8.37 -35.40
C SER A 24 12.30 -7.77 -36.53
N ASN A 25 13.61 -7.73 -36.25
CA ASN A 25 14.73 -8.10 -37.15
C ASN A 25 15.65 -6.99 -37.72
N ARG A 26 16.96 -7.24 -37.52
CA ARG A 26 18.19 -6.87 -38.25
C ARG A 26 18.95 -5.56 -37.95
N GLY A 27 20.16 -5.75 -37.41
CA GLY A 27 21.42 -5.37 -38.08
C GLY A 27 22.17 -4.14 -37.53
N PRO A 28 23.51 -4.18 -37.37
CA PRO A 28 24.25 -3.20 -36.58
C PRO A 28 24.84 -2.05 -37.42
N ALA A 29 24.86 -0.82 -36.88
CA ALA A 29 26.00 0.13 -36.90
C ALA A 29 25.60 1.58 -36.56
N ASN A 30 26.54 2.23 -35.86
CA ASN A 30 26.82 3.67 -35.77
C ASN A 30 25.99 4.60 -34.85
N HIS A 31 26.70 5.09 -33.84
CA HIS A 31 26.40 6.29 -33.07
C HIS A 31 26.35 7.53 -33.98
N SER A 32 25.17 8.10 -34.15
CA SER A 32 24.98 9.53 -34.41
C SER A 32 23.63 9.95 -33.81
N THR A 33 23.67 10.89 -32.88
CA THR A 33 22.54 11.53 -32.20
C THR A 33 21.64 12.22 -33.23
N PHE A 34 20.53 11.59 -33.60
CA PHE A 34 19.45 12.26 -34.33
C PHE A 34 18.46 12.83 -33.30
N ASN A 35 18.40 14.16 -33.20
CA ASN A 35 17.30 14.86 -32.54
C ASN A 35 16.04 14.74 -33.43
N PRO A 36 14.85 14.50 -32.87
CA PRO A 36 13.62 14.41 -33.65
C PRO A 36 13.19 15.80 -34.13
N THR A 37 12.92 15.94 -35.43
CA THR A 37 12.36 17.13 -36.07
C THR A 37 10.85 16.93 -36.24
N PHE A 38 10.04 17.94 -35.92
CA PHE A 38 8.59 17.94 -36.17
C PHE A 38 8.29 18.78 -37.42
N SER A 39 7.54 18.22 -38.37
CA SER A 39 7.07 18.91 -39.57
C SER A 39 5.59 19.25 -39.44
N PHE A 40 5.24 20.52 -39.60
CA PHE A 40 3.87 20.97 -39.84
C PHE A 40 3.88 21.98 -41.00
N ASP A 41 3.08 21.72 -42.03
CA ASP A 41 2.87 22.57 -43.22
C ASP A 41 4.15 22.94 -44.03
N GLY A 42 4.99 21.94 -44.31
CA GLY A 42 5.97 22.00 -45.40
C GLY A 42 7.23 22.83 -45.14
N ALA A 43 7.48 23.26 -43.90
CA ALA A 43 8.76 23.84 -43.49
C ALA A 43 9.36 23.06 -42.31
N ASP A 44 10.56 22.50 -42.51
CA ASP A 44 11.34 21.85 -41.46
C ASP A 44 11.94 22.89 -40.53
N THR A 45 11.60 22.86 -39.25
CA THR A 45 12.21 23.72 -38.22
C THR A 45 13.00 22.88 -37.23
N SER A 46 14.28 23.22 -37.07
CA SER A 46 15.16 22.64 -36.05
C SER A 46 14.89 23.32 -34.69
N PRO A 47 15.04 22.63 -33.55
CA PRO A 47 14.86 23.25 -32.24
C PRO A 47 15.98 24.28 -32.01
N SER A 48 15.65 25.57 -32.09
CA SER A 48 16.60 26.65 -31.85
C SER A 48 16.95 26.75 -30.37
N SER A 49 18.25 26.75 -30.07
CA SER A 49 18.79 27.18 -28.78
C SER A 49 18.64 28.71 -28.65
N PRO A 50 18.49 29.27 -27.43
CA PRO A 50 17.96 30.62 -27.22
C PRO A 50 18.96 31.76 -27.45
N THR A 51 19.97 31.59 -28.31
CA THR A 51 21.07 32.57 -28.47
C THR A 51 21.40 32.94 -29.91
N ASP A 52 20.56 32.61 -30.89
CA ASP A 52 20.86 32.97 -32.28
C ASP A 52 20.25 34.32 -32.68
N VAL A 53 21.12 35.28 -32.97
CA VAL A 53 20.80 36.66 -33.32
C VAL A 53 20.75 36.72 -34.84
N SER A 54 19.57 36.53 -35.44
CA SER A 54 19.38 36.78 -36.87
C SER A 54 18.10 37.55 -37.17
N GLU A 55 18.24 38.47 -38.12
CA GLU A 55 17.34 39.57 -38.48
C GLU A 55 16.00 39.10 -39.08
N THR A 56 15.10 38.62 -38.24
CA THR A 56 13.67 38.52 -38.58
C THR A 56 12.86 39.32 -37.57
N PRO A 57 11.93 40.20 -38.02
CA PRO A 57 11.17 41.02 -37.10
C PRO A 57 10.19 40.13 -36.36
N ASN A 58 10.46 39.94 -35.06
CA ASN A 58 9.63 39.16 -34.17
C ASN A 58 8.25 39.87 -34.04
N PRO A 59 7.14 39.26 -34.48
CA PRO A 59 5.83 39.93 -34.56
C PRO A 59 5.23 40.25 -33.17
N PHE A 60 5.88 39.82 -32.10
CA PHE A 60 5.52 40.09 -30.70
C PHE A 60 6.28 41.26 -30.07
N ALA A 61 7.18 41.95 -30.80
CA ALA A 61 7.91 43.11 -30.27
C ALA A 61 6.98 44.29 -29.89
N SER A 62 5.74 44.32 -30.39
CA SER A 62 4.77 45.38 -30.10
C SER A 62 4.14 45.32 -28.70
N PHE A 63 4.39 44.27 -27.91
CA PHE A 63 3.85 44.17 -26.54
C PHE A 63 4.78 44.80 -25.49
N ALA A 64 6.01 45.19 -25.87
CA ALA A 64 7.02 45.64 -24.91
C ALA A 64 6.99 47.14 -24.59
N ASN A 65 6.10 47.92 -25.20
CA ASN A 65 6.09 49.37 -25.00
C ASN A 65 4.66 49.93 -24.83
N GLY A 66 4.11 49.74 -23.63
CA GLY A 66 2.87 50.35 -23.18
C GLY A 66 3.07 51.04 -21.84
N SER A 67 3.29 52.35 -21.88
CA SER A 67 3.32 53.22 -20.71
C SER A 67 1.91 53.35 -20.09
N GLY A 68 1.77 52.93 -18.83
CA GLY A 68 0.84 53.45 -17.82
C GLY A 68 -0.66 53.25 -18.05
N LEU A 69 -1.30 52.42 -17.23
CA LEU A 69 -2.63 52.67 -16.65
C LEU A 69 -2.74 51.93 -15.30
N GLN A 70 -3.42 52.58 -14.37
CA GLN A 70 -3.71 52.20 -12.99
C GLN A 70 -4.89 51.20 -12.95
N ASP A 71 -4.88 50.34 -11.93
CA ASP A 71 -5.90 49.36 -11.51
C ASP A 71 -6.08 48.06 -12.32
N GLY A 72 -6.04 46.93 -11.61
CA GLY A 72 -6.63 45.65 -12.06
C GLY A 72 -5.69 44.45 -12.01
N GLU A 73 -5.76 43.69 -10.90
CA GLU A 73 -5.45 42.26 -10.73
C GLU A 73 -4.34 41.63 -11.62
N ASP A 74 -3.13 41.50 -11.06
CA ASP A 74 -2.00 40.72 -11.58
C ASP A 74 -2.34 39.20 -11.66
N TYR A 75 -2.82 38.74 -12.81
CA TYR A 75 -3.09 37.31 -13.08
C TYR A 75 -1.97 36.57 -13.83
N LEU A 76 -0.80 37.18 -14.04
CA LEU A 76 0.31 36.57 -14.78
C LEU A 76 1.50 36.22 -13.86
N HIS A 77 1.27 35.32 -12.91
CA HIS A 77 2.38 34.54 -12.37
C HIS A 77 2.72 33.41 -13.34
N ALA A 78 3.97 33.35 -13.80
CA ALA A 78 4.47 32.17 -14.49
C ALA A 78 4.19 30.93 -13.62
N PRO A 79 3.62 29.84 -14.18
CA PRO A 79 3.30 28.67 -13.40
C PRO A 79 4.57 28.15 -12.72
N ASN A 80 4.48 27.92 -11.41
CA ASN A 80 5.58 27.40 -10.61
C ASN A 80 6.19 26.16 -11.30
N SER A 81 7.53 26.10 -11.33
CA SER A 81 8.36 25.11 -12.02
C SER A 81 8.09 23.64 -11.66
N THR A 82 7.22 23.38 -10.67
CA THR A 82 6.76 22.06 -10.27
C THR A 82 5.98 21.32 -11.37
N ILE A 83 5.33 22.04 -12.29
CA ILE A 83 4.60 21.43 -13.43
C ILE A 83 5.57 20.88 -14.50
N PHE A 84 6.77 21.46 -14.61
CA PHE A 84 7.82 21.02 -15.55
C PHE A 84 8.83 20.05 -14.94
N ALA A 85 8.69 19.71 -13.65
CA ALA A 85 9.53 18.74 -13.00
C ALA A 85 9.31 17.35 -13.62
N ARG A 86 10.36 16.79 -14.22
CA ARG A 86 10.31 15.42 -14.75
C ARG A 86 10.08 14.46 -13.58
N ARG A 87 9.09 13.57 -13.71
CA ARG A 87 8.91 12.46 -12.77
C ARG A 87 10.18 11.61 -12.78
N THR A 88 10.76 11.40 -11.59
CA THR A 88 11.95 10.58 -11.40
C THR A 88 11.55 9.15 -11.04
N SER A 89 12.34 8.18 -11.48
CA SER A 89 12.15 6.77 -11.08
C SER A 89 12.59 6.58 -9.64
N VAL A 90 11.87 5.74 -8.90
CA VAL A 90 12.25 5.28 -7.56
C VAL A 90 12.35 3.75 -7.57
N SER A 91 13.37 3.21 -6.91
CA SER A 91 13.55 1.77 -6.72
C SER A 91 13.96 1.51 -5.29
N ALA A 92 13.50 0.39 -4.75
CA ALA A 92 13.95 -0.13 -3.46
C ALA A 92 14.95 -1.27 -3.67
N GLU A 93 15.56 -1.71 -2.58
CA GLU A 93 16.48 -2.84 -2.53
C GLU A 93 15.75 -4.15 -2.86
N SER A 94 16.42 -5.04 -3.57
CA SER A 94 15.93 -6.40 -3.87
C SER A 94 16.08 -7.29 -2.64
N ILE A 95 14.99 -7.93 -2.21
CA ILE A 95 15.00 -8.86 -1.08
C ILE A 95 14.65 -10.24 -1.62
N ALA A 96 15.55 -11.21 -1.44
CA ALA A 96 15.30 -12.60 -1.80
C ALA A 96 14.51 -13.27 -0.67
N VAL A 97 13.31 -13.75 -0.96
CA VAL A 97 12.42 -14.35 0.04
C VAL A 97 12.66 -15.86 0.20
N ASP A 98 13.23 -16.49 -0.84
CA ASP A 98 13.42 -17.95 -0.94
C ASP A 98 14.73 -18.45 -0.31
N GLN A 99 15.58 -17.55 0.21
CA GLN A 99 16.83 -17.96 0.84
C GLN A 99 16.54 -18.52 2.25
N GLU A 100 16.73 -19.83 2.41
CA GLU A 100 16.58 -20.61 3.65
C GLU A 100 17.54 -20.20 4.80
N GLY A 101 18.25 -19.07 4.66
CA GLY A 101 18.96 -18.42 5.75
C GLY A 101 17.97 -17.74 6.69
N GLU A 102 17.41 -18.50 7.63
CA GLU A 102 16.59 -17.97 8.72
C GLU A 102 17.42 -17.12 9.68
N GLU A 103 17.77 -15.89 9.29
CA GLU A 103 17.98 -14.87 10.31
C GLU A 103 16.61 -14.54 10.91
N PRO A 104 16.39 -14.82 12.21
CA PRO A 104 15.15 -14.50 12.86
C PRO A 104 14.96 -12.99 12.81
N LEU A 105 13.76 -12.56 12.39
CA LEU A 105 13.40 -11.15 12.41
C LEU A 105 13.58 -10.61 13.84
N PRO A 106 14.15 -9.40 14.00
CA PRO A 106 14.36 -8.84 15.32
C PRO A 106 13.02 -8.66 16.03
N VAL A 107 12.94 -9.10 17.30
CA VAL A 107 11.76 -8.91 18.14
C VAL A 107 12.20 -8.24 19.43
N PHE A 108 11.65 -7.06 19.69
CA PHE A 108 11.89 -6.32 20.91
C PHE A 108 10.67 -6.44 21.83
N PRO A 109 10.84 -6.93 23.08
CA PRO A 109 9.73 -7.12 23.99
C PRO A 109 9.08 -5.78 24.36
N LYS A 110 7.75 -5.74 24.33
CA LYS A 110 6.93 -4.54 24.64
C LYS A 110 5.78 -4.93 25.54
N THR A 111 5.33 -4.01 26.37
CA THR A 111 4.14 -4.22 27.20
C THR A 111 2.87 -4.19 26.34
N PRO A 112 1.78 -4.85 26.77
CA PRO A 112 0.49 -4.80 26.06
C PRO A 112 -0.05 -3.37 25.87
N ASP A 113 0.24 -2.48 26.82
CA ASP A 113 -0.18 -1.08 26.75
C ASP A 113 0.63 -0.28 25.73
N GLN A 114 1.96 -0.51 25.65
CA GLN A 114 2.81 0.05 24.60
C GLN A 114 2.34 -0.39 23.21
N LEU A 115 2.08 -1.69 23.02
CA LEU A 115 1.55 -2.22 21.75
C LEU A 115 0.23 -1.54 21.36
N ARG A 116 -0.67 -1.32 22.32
CA ARG A 116 -1.95 -0.64 22.07
C ARG A 116 -1.74 0.81 21.62
N ARG A 117 -0.82 1.54 22.25
CA ARG A 117 -0.49 2.93 21.86
C ARG A 117 0.13 3.01 20.48
N ILE A 118 1.12 2.16 20.19
CA ILE A 118 1.77 2.10 18.87
C ILE A 118 0.74 1.77 17.79
N LYS A 119 -0.09 0.73 18.02
CA LYS A 119 -1.16 0.34 17.09
C LYS A 119 -2.11 1.51 16.81
N SER A 120 -2.51 2.24 17.84
CA SER A 120 -3.35 3.44 17.67
C SER A 120 -2.67 4.56 16.88
N ALA A 121 -1.36 4.73 17.03
CA ALA A 121 -0.57 5.76 16.36
C ALA A 121 -0.37 5.47 14.86
N ILE A 122 -0.24 4.20 14.48
CA ILE A 122 0.00 3.77 13.09
C ILE A 122 -1.28 3.43 12.32
N ALA A 123 -2.44 3.28 12.99
CA ALA A 123 -3.69 2.85 12.36
C ALA A 123 -4.14 3.74 11.18
N ASN A 124 -3.85 5.05 11.23
CA ASN A 124 -4.22 5.99 10.16
C ASN A 124 -3.14 6.12 9.06
N ASN A 125 -2.01 5.42 9.19
CA ASN A 125 -0.93 5.48 8.24
C ASN A 125 -1.22 4.57 7.04
N PHE A 126 -1.05 5.10 5.83
CA PHE A 126 -1.38 4.38 4.59
C PHE A 126 -0.58 3.09 4.38
N ILE A 127 0.61 2.97 4.97
CA ILE A 127 1.45 1.77 4.88
C ILE A 127 0.93 0.65 5.80
N PHE A 128 0.35 1.03 6.94
CA PHE A 128 -0.01 0.08 8.00
C PHE A 128 -1.48 -0.31 7.99
N ARG A 129 -2.35 0.47 7.35
CA ARG A 129 -3.80 0.23 7.31
C ARG A 129 -4.19 -1.08 6.63
N ASP A 130 -3.46 -1.45 5.58
CA ASP A 130 -3.80 -2.58 4.71
C ASP A 130 -2.93 -3.82 5.03
N LEU A 131 -2.30 -3.85 6.21
CA LEU A 131 -1.50 -4.99 6.68
C LEU A 131 -2.39 -6.05 7.33
N ASP A 132 -2.06 -7.31 7.07
CA ASP A 132 -2.71 -8.44 7.74
C ASP A 132 -2.20 -8.62 9.17
N GLU A 133 -2.93 -9.36 10.01
CA GLU A 133 -2.59 -9.55 11.43
C GLU A 133 -1.16 -10.06 11.66
N GLU A 134 -0.69 -11.04 10.88
CA GLU A 134 0.69 -11.54 10.98
C GLU A 134 1.73 -10.47 10.64
N GLN A 135 1.47 -9.66 9.61
CA GLN A 135 2.35 -8.57 9.19
C GLN A 135 2.37 -7.44 10.23
N GLU A 136 1.20 -7.11 10.78
CA GLU A 136 1.05 -6.10 11.83
C GLU A 136 1.81 -6.51 13.09
N VAL A 137 1.61 -7.75 13.58
CA VAL A 137 2.31 -8.29 14.74
C VAL A 137 3.82 -8.34 14.50
N GLY A 138 4.25 -8.76 13.30
CA GLY A 138 5.66 -8.75 12.92
C GLY A 138 6.26 -7.35 12.95
N ALA A 139 5.58 -6.36 12.36
CA ALA A 139 6.05 -4.98 12.31
C ALA A 139 6.11 -4.35 13.71
N LEU A 140 5.09 -4.53 14.54
CA LEU A 140 5.05 -4.04 15.92
C LEU A 140 6.13 -4.72 16.80
N GLY A 141 6.34 -6.02 16.61
CA GLY A 141 7.39 -6.79 17.27
C GLY A 141 8.80 -6.26 16.94
N ALA A 142 9.03 -5.88 15.68
CA ALA A 142 10.32 -5.40 15.20
C ALA A 142 10.65 -3.95 15.53
N MET A 143 9.69 -3.16 16.04
CA MET A 143 9.98 -1.78 16.45
C MET A 143 10.93 -1.74 17.66
N GLN A 144 11.97 -0.90 17.61
CA GLN A 144 12.94 -0.75 18.68
C GLN A 144 12.73 0.57 19.43
N GLU A 145 12.82 0.54 20.76
CA GLU A 145 12.80 1.75 21.59
C GLU A 145 14.07 2.58 21.34
N LEU A 146 13.88 3.86 21.04
CA LEU A 146 14.93 4.85 20.85
C LEU A 146 14.69 6.01 21.82
N LYS A 147 15.64 6.24 22.73
CA LYS A 147 15.63 7.38 23.63
C LYS A 147 16.41 8.52 22.99
N VAL A 148 15.82 9.71 23.02
CA VAL A 148 16.36 10.91 22.40
C VAL A 148 16.41 11.99 23.47
N ASP A 149 17.59 12.59 23.65
CA ASP A 149 17.76 13.67 24.62
C ASP A 149 17.13 14.96 24.11
N LYS A 150 17.03 15.97 24.97
CA LYS A 150 16.52 17.29 24.58
C LYS A 150 17.46 17.95 23.56
N ASP A 151 16.89 18.66 22.58
CA ASP A 151 17.59 19.43 21.54
C ASP A 151 18.41 18.55 20.57
N GLU A 152 18.05 17.27 20.46
CA GLU A 152 18.68 16.29 19.58
C GLU A 152 17.92 16.16 18.24
N VAL A 153 18.67 16.01 17.15
CA VAL A 153 18.11 15.91 15.80
C VAL A 153 17.89 14.43 15.43
N VAL A 154 16.63 14.03 15.32
CA VAL A 154 16.24 12.64 15.03
C VAL A 154 16.39 12.31 13.54
N ILE A 155 15.93 13.22 12.67
CA ILE A 155 16.11 13.12 11.22
C ILE A 155 16.48 14.49 10.67
N ARG A 156 17.34 14.53 9.64
CA ARG A 156 17.73 15.76 8.95
C ARG A 156 17.18 15.77 7.53
N GLN A 157 16.65 16.91 7.11
CA GLN A 157 16.20 17.12 5.74
C GLN A 157 17.34 16.89 4.75
N GLY A 158 17.07 16.11 3.70
CA GLY A 158 18.02 15.74 2.66
C GLY A 158 18.73 14.40 2.89
N ASP A 159 18.80 13.91 4.14
CA ASP A 159 19.42 12.63 4.44
C ASP A 159 18.58 11.48 3.85
N VAL A 160 19.24 10.39 3.45
CA VAL A 160 18.54 9.18 3.02
C VAL A 160 17.87 8.56 4.24
N GLY A 161 16.54 8.52 4.25
CA GLY A 161 15.81 7.98 5.37
C GLY A 161 15.69 6.47 5.32
N GLU A 162 16.16 5.75 6.34
CA GLU A 162 16.02 4.28 6.44
C GLU A 162 14.97 3.83 7.47
N TYR A 163 14.67 4.70 8.43
CA TYR A 163 13.80 4.37 9.56
C TYR A 163 12.45 5.10 9.51
N PHE A 164 11.45 4.50 10.12
CA PHE A 164 10.19 5.11 10.48
C PHE A 164 10.11 5.28 12.00
N TYR A 165 9.51 6.37 12.47
CA TYR A 165 9.42 6.67 13.90
C TYR A 165 7.99 6.93 14.35
N VAL A 166 7.67 6.44 15.55
CA VAL A 166 6.43 6.73 16.28
C VAL A 166 6.80 7.33 17.63
N VAL A 167 6.14 8.42 18.02
CA VAL A 167 6.39 9.10 19.30
C VAL A 167 5.64 8.40 20.42
N GLU A 168 6.37 7.79 21.36
CA GLU A 168 5.81 7.18 22.58
C GLU A 168 5.60 8.22 23.67
N SER A 169 6.58 9.09 23.90
CA SER A 169 6.46 10.19 24.86
C SER A 169 7.40 11.33 24.49
N GLY A 170 7.04 12.55 24.88
CA GLY A 170 7.81 13.75 24.60
C GLY A 170 7.23 14.57 23.44
N MET A 171 7.95 15.60 23.05
CA MET A 171 7.54 16.58 22.03
C MET A 171 8.69 16.89 21.09
N LEU A 172 8.40 16.83 19.79
CA LEU A 172 9.34 17.14 18.73
C LEU A 172 8.75 18.18 17.79
N PHE A 173 9.60 19.03 17.23
CA PHE A 173 9.23 19.99 16.19
C PHE A 173 9.82 19.58 14.86
N CYS A 174 8.99 19.68 13.83
CA CYS A 174 9.35 19.42 12.44
C CYS A 174 9.59 20.75 11.73
N TYR A 175 10.74 20.85 11.07
CA TYR A 175 11.21 22.04 10.36
C TYR A 175 11.47 21.72 8.90
N ILE A 176 11.09 22.64 8.02
CA ILE A 176 11.41 22.57 6.59
C ILE A 176 12.17 23.82 6.20
N ARG A 177 13.30 23.61 5.54
CA ARG A 177 14.05 24.68 4.90
C ARG A 177 13.71 24.71 3.41
N SER A 178 13.12 25.83 2.98
CA SER A 178 12.72 26.06 1.59
C SER A 178 13.87 26.56 0.70
N ASP A 179 14.91 27.14 1.31
CA ASP A 179 16.03 27.76 0.60
C ASP A 179 17.29 26.85 0.70
N PRO A 180 18.04 26.60 -0.39
CA PRO A 180 19.36 25.96 -0.31
C PRO A 180 20.34 26.85 0.48
N LEU A 181 21.30 26.24 1.19
CA LEU A 181 22.31 26.96 1.99
C LEU A 181 22.96 28.07 1.15
N PRO A 182 23.15 29.29 1.70
CA PRO A 182 24.07 30.24 1.08
C PRO A 182 25.46 29.58 1.05
N PRO A 183 26.20 29.66 -0.05
CA PRO A 183 27.57 29.17 -0.07
C PRO A 183 28.38 29.88 1.01
N PHE A 184 29.16 29.12 1.76
CA PHE A 184 30.12 29.64 2.73
C PHE A 184 31.19 30.45 1.97
N ALA A 185 30.94 31.74 1.81
CA ALA A 185 31.90 32.69 1.27
C ALA A 185 31.89 33.92 2.17
N GLY A 186 33.06 34.21 2.73
CA GLY A 186 33.29 35.38 3.56
C GLY A 186 32.97 36.70 2.84
N ASN A 187 32.87 37.72 3.68
CA ASN A 187 32.54 39.13 3.40
C ASN A 187 31.06 39.47 3.40
N ALA A 188 30.66 40.01 4.56
CA ALA A 188 29.48 40.81 4.75
C ALA A 188 29.47 42.03 3.81
N SER A 189 28.51 42.05 2.89
CA SER A 189 27.94 43.29 2.38
C SER A 189 26.43 43.18 2.46
N SER A 190 25.87 44.04 3.32
CA SER A 190 24.46 44.14 3.68
C SER A 190 23.54 44.43 2.49
N SER A 191 22.75 43.43 2.10
CA SER A 191 21.43 43.63 1.49
C SER A 191 20.38 43.06 2.44
N GLY A 192 19.65 43.95 3.13
CA GLY A 192 18.77 43.65 4.26
C GLY A 192 17.47 42.93 3.92
N SER A 193 17.55 41.63 3.61
CA SER A 193 16.36 40.75 3.52
C SER A 193 16.53 39.42 4.27
N SER A 194 17.77 38.98 4.51
CA SER A 194 18.02 37.69 5.16
C SER A 194 17.97 37.75 6.68
N ALA A 195 18.33 38.89 7.30
CA ALA A 195 18.46 39.00 8.76
C ALA A 195 17.11 39.04 9.51
N GLU A 196 16.06 39.62 8.92
CA GLU A 196 14.73 39.72 9.56
C GLU A 196 13.96 38.38 9.56
N LYS A 197 14.26 37.49 8.61
CA LYS A 197 13.63 36.14 8.53
C LYS A 197 13.97 35.27 9.75
N PHE A 198 15.09 35.54 10.43
CA PHE A 198 15.55 34.82 11.62
C PHE A 198 14.86 35.22 12.93
N LEU A 199 14.07 36.31 12.93
CA LEU A 199 13.37 36.82 14.13
C LEU A 199 11.87 36.47 14.15
N LEU A 200 11.39 35.72 13.17
CA LEU A 200 9.99 35.29 13.10
C LEU A 200 9.70 34.17 14.14
N PRO A 201 8.61 34.27 14.94
CA PRO A 201 8.22 33.21 15.86
C PRO A 201 8.05 31.87 15.12
N GLY A 202 8.79 30.84 15.53
CA GLY A 202 8.74 29.52 14.91
C GLY A 202 9.73 29.29 13.75
N TYR A 203 10.72 30.16 13.57
CA TYR A 203 11.86 29.92 12.67
C TYR A 203 13.08 29.42 13.47
N HIS A 204 13.65 28.27 13.09
CA HIS A 204 14.91 27.77 13.65
C HIS A 204 16.08 28.26 12.80
N PRO A 205 17.16 28.81 13.40
CA PRO A 205 18.27 29.42 12.65
C PRO A 205 18.94 28.44 11.67
N GLU A 206 18.99 27.15 12.01
CA GLU A 206 19.64 26.13 11.18
C GLU A 206 18.68 25.37 10.25
N PHE A 207 17.43 25.15 10.70
CA PHE A 207 16.51 24.17 10.10
C PHE A 207 15.33 24.81 9.36
N GLY A 208 15.19 26.14 9.42
CA GLY A 208 14.17 26.87 8.69
C GLY A 208 12.86 26.98 9.45
N LYS A 209 11.73 26.95 8.72
CA LYS A 209 10.41 27.23 9.28
C LYS A 209 9.84 25.99 9.96
N LYS A 210 9.30 26.13 11.17
CA LYS A 210 8.52 25.09 11.84
C LYS A 210 7.22 24.82 11.06
N VAL A 211 7.00 23.57 10.69
CA VAL A 211 5.84 23.13 9.89
C VAL A 211 4.88 22.26 10.67
N ALA A 212 5.34 21.51 11.67
CA ALA A 212 4.49 20.64 12.47
C ALA A 212 5.04 20.41 13.88
N GLU A 213 4.15 20.01 14.78
CA GLU A 213 4.47 19.50 16.12
C GLU A 213 4.14 18.01 16.17
N CYS A 214 5.09 17.20 16.58
CA CYS A 214 4.91 15.77 16.80
C CYS A 214 4.82 15.52 18.30
N LYS A 215 3.64 15.10 18.76
CA LYS A 215 3.36 14.73 20.16
C LYS A 215 3.19 13.22 20.27
N GLU A 216 3.02 12.70 21.48
CA GLU A 216 2.67 11.29 21.72
C GLU A 216 1.58 10.80 20.75
N GLY A 217 1.81 9.64 20.13
CA GLY A 217 0.94 9.05 19.12
C GLY A 217 1.12 9.60 17.69
N SER A 218 1.99 10.60 17.49
CA SER A 218 2.36 11.06 16.15
C SER A 218 3.38 10.09 15.53
N SER A 219 3.40 9.99 14.20
CA SER A 219 4.40 9.22 13.47
C SER A 219 4.97 10.02 12.30
N PHE A 220 6.18 9.70 11.88
CA PHE A 220 6.86 10.38 10.78
C PHE A 220 7.92 9.50 10.10
N GLY A 221 8.14 9.76 8.81
CA GLY A 221 9.19 9.10 8.03
C GLY A 221 8.73 7.80 7.37
N GLU A 222 7.43 7.62 7.19
CA GLU A 222 6.81 6.41 6.64
C GLU A 222 7.27 6.07 5.23
N LEU A 223 7.51 7.07 4.38
CA LEU A 223 8.01 6.87 3.02
C LEU A 223 9.38 6.16 2.98
N ALA A 224 10.17 6.29 4.05
CA ALA A 224 11.43 5.59 4.19
C ALA A 224 11.28 4.07 4.26
N LEU A 225 10.10 3.54 4.60
CA LEU A 225 9.85 2.10 4.61
C LEU A 225 9.63 1.53 3.20
N MET A 226 9.23 2.37 2.25
CA MET A 226 8.91 1.92 0.89
C MET A 226 10.14 1.90 -0.01
N TYR A 227 10.93 2.98 -0.01
CA TYR A 227 12.11 3.14 -0.85
C TYR A 227 13.05 4.24 -0.32
N GLY A 228 14.26 4.30 -0.89
CA GLY A 228 15.30 5.30 -0.63
C GLY A 228 14.82 6.71 -0.94
N HIS A 229 14.16 7.38 0.01
CA HIS A 229 13.72 8.75 -0.16
C HIS A 229 14.50 9.70 0.75
N PRO A 230 15.05 10.80 0.20
CA PRO A 230 15.58 11.89 1.01
C PRO A 230 14.51 12.42 1.98
N ARG A 231 14.87 12.69 3.23
CA ARG A 231 13.95 13.27 4.20
C ARG A 231 13.49 14.64 3.74
N ALA A 232 12.18 14.86 3.70
CA ALA A 232 11.60 16.15 3.31
C ALA A 232 11.72 17.24 4.39
N ALA A 233 12.00 16.85 5.63
CA ALA A 233 12.03 17.75 6.79
C ALA A 233 13.04 17.28 7.85
N THR A 234 13.45 18.20 8.70
CA THR A 234 14.28 17.95 9.88
C THR A 234 13.37 17.86 11.12
N VAL A 235 13.58 16.88 11.99
CA VAL A 235 12.81 16.72 13.24
C VAL A 235 13.76 16.79 14.43
N VAL A 236 13.44 17.65 15.38
CA VAL A 236 14.27 17.93 16.56
C VAL A 236 13.43 17.77 17.83
N SER A 237 13.98 17.12 18.84
CA SER A 237 13.36 16.99 20.16
C SER A 237 13.41 18.31 20.93
N ILE A 238 12.32 18.67 21.61
CA ILE A 238 12.22 19.88 22.45
C ILE A 238 12.30 19.53 23.94
N GLU A 239 12.05 18.27 24.26
CA GLU A 239 12.19 17.65 25.56
C GLU A 239 12.73 16.22 25.38
N PRO A 240 13.20 15.54 26.43
CA PRO A 240 13.60 14.15 26.33
C PRO A 240 12.44 13.29 25.80
N CYS A 241 12.66 12.60 24.70
CA CYS A 241 11.63 11.83 24.00
C CYS A 241 11.95 10.34 24.01
N THR A 242 10.90 9.52 24.00
CA THR A 242 10.98 8.09 23.70
C THR A 242 10.26 7.85 22.38
N LEU A 243 10.93 7.20 21.44
CA LEU A 243 10.42 6.89 20.11
C LEU A 243 10.45 5.38 19.89
N TRP A 244 9.56 4.88 19.04
CA TRP A 244 9.66 3.57 18.43
C TRP A 244 10.20 3.72 17.02
N SER A 245 11.30 3.05 16.72
CA SER A 245 11.95 3.07 15.40
C SER A 245 11.75 1.74 14.68
N LEU A 246 11.49 1.79 13.38
CA LEU A 246 11.37 0.61 12.52
C LEU A 246 12.26 0.79 11.29
N ASP A 247 13.14 -0.17 11.06
CA ASP A 247 14.00 -0.22 9.88
C ASP A 247 13.25 -0.66 8.62
N ARG A 248 13.60 -0.05 7.48
CA ARG A 248 13.05 -0.38 6.15
C ARG A 248 13.25 -1.83 5.77
N ILE A 249 14.48 -2.34 5.85
CA ILE A 249 14.80 -3.68 5.36
C ILE A 249 14.03 -4.70 6.17
N THR A 250 13.97 -4.51 7.48
CA THR A 250 13.20 -5.29 8.43
C THR A 250 11.71 -5.27 8.09
N PHE A 251 11.12 -4.09 7.91
CA PHE A 251 9.71 -3.94 7.54
C PHE A 251 9.39 -4.66 6.21
N ARG A 252 10.15 -4.36 5.14
CA ARG A 252 9.95 -4.97 3.83
C ARG A 252 10.10 -6.50 3.88
N THR A 253 11.07 -6.99 4.65
CA THR A 253 11.28 -8.43 4.84
C THR A 253 10.09 -9.07 5.56
N ILE A 254 9.52 -8.43 6.59
CA ILE A 254 8.30 -8.91 7.26
C ILE A 254 7.14 -9.03 6.26
N ILE A 255 6.88 -7.97 5.49
CA ILE A 255 5.77 -7.95 4.53
C ILE A 255 5.95 -9.04 3.47
N LEU A 256 7.13 -9.13 2.86
CA LEU A 256 7.43 -10.07 1.79
C LEU A 256 7.46 -11.53 2.28
N LYS A 257 8.08 -11.81 3.44
CA LYS A 257 8.10 -13.16 4.02
C LYS A 257 6.70 -13.62 4.41
N ALA A 258 5.89 -12.77 5.04
CA ALA A 258 4.51 -13.11 5.39
C ALA A 258 3.66 -13.38 4.15
N ALA A 259 3.77 -12.54 3.11
CA ALA A 259 3.06 -12.73 1.85
C ALA A 259 3.49 -14.03 1.14
N HIS A 260 4.79 -14.34 1.12
CA HIS A 260 5.31 -15.57 0.52
C HIS A 260 4.89 -16.82 1.30
N ARG A 261 4.97 -16.80 2.63
CA ARG A 261 4.48 -17.90 3.49
C ARG A 261 3.00 -18.17 3.25
N ARG A 262 2.20 -17.11 3.22
CA ARG A 262 0.77 -17.21 2.94
C ARG A 262 0.49 -17.79 1.56
N ARG A 263 1.19 -17.32 0.53
CA ARG A 263 1.05 -17.87 -0.83
C ARG A 263 1.43 -19.35 -0.89
N THR A 264 2.53 -19.74 -0.27
CA THR A 264 3.00 -21.14 -0.23
C THR A 264 2.02 -22.04 0.51
N MET A 265 1.50 -21.57 1.65
CA MET A 265 0.48 -22.26 2.43
C MET A 265 -0.80 -22.47 1.60
N TYR A 266 -1.30 -21.42 0.96
CA TYR A 266 -2.50 -21.52 0.12
C TYR A 266 -2.26 -22.35 -1.14
N GLU A 267 -1.10 -22.29 -1.77
CA GLU A 267 -0.81 -23.14 -2.91
C GLU A 267 -0.86 -24.63 -2.52
N HIS A 268 -0.23 -24.99 -1.39
CA HIS A 268 -0.29 -26.35 -0.88
C HIS A 268 -1.72 -26.76 -0.51
N PHE A 269 -2.46 -25.88 0.16
CA PHE A 269 -3.87 -26.11 0.49
C PHE A 269 -4.75 -26.28 -0.75
N LEU A 270 -4.66 -25.39 -1.74
CA LEU A 270 -5.46 -25.47 -2.96
C LEU A 270 -5.06 -26.69 -3.81
N SER A 271 -3.83 -27.18 -3.69
CA SER A 271 -3.42 -28.43 -4.33
C SER A 271 -4.07 -29.68 -3.73
N SER A 272 -4.48 -29.64 -2.45
CA SER A 272 -5.18 -30.77 -1.80
C SER A 272 -6.68 -30.79 -2.09
N VAL A 273 -7.26 -29.67 -2.53
CA VAL A 273 -8.67 -29.57 -2.90
C VAL A 273 -8.89 -30.30 -4.23
N SER A 274 -9.69 -31.37 -4.19
CA SER A 274 -9.97 -32.24 -5.34
C SER A 274 -10.56 -31.48 -6.54
N LEU A 275 -11.34 -30.43 -6.29
CA LEU A 275 -11.92 -29.57 -7.32
C LEU A 275 -10.84 -28.81 -8.12
N LEU A 276 -9.76 -28.37 -7.46
CA LEU A 276 -8.74 -27.49 -8.02
C LEU A 276 -7.50 -28.25 -8.54
N GLY A 277 -7.49 -29.58 -8.40
CA GLY A 277 -6.37 -30.42 -8.85
C GLY A 277 -6.11 -30.37 -10.36
N SER A 278 -7.08 -29.94 -11.16
CA SER A 278 -6.94 -29.78 -12.62
C SER A 278 -6.27 -28.46 -13.04
N LEU A 279 -6.18 -27.48 -12.13
CA LEU A 279 -5.61 -26.17 -12.43
C LEU A 279 -4.07 -26.18 -12.39
N GLY A 280 -3.44 -25.32 -13.17
CA GLY A 280 -2.00 -25.09 -13.12
C GLY A 280 -1.56 -24.33 -11.85
N PRO A 281 -0.27 -24.35 -11.49
CA PRO A 281 0.26 -23.57 -10.36
C PRO A 281 -0.06 -22.07 -10.46
N GLU A 282 0.10 -21.46 -11.63
CA GLU A 282 -0.17 -20.03 -11.84
C GLU A 282 -1.66 -19.67 -11.62
N GLU A 283 -2.58 -20.56 -12.00
CA GLU A 283 -4.02 -20.36 -11.80
C GLU A 283 -4.37 -20.49 -10.33
N ARG A 284 -3.79 -21.47 -9.62
CA ARG A 284 -3.93 -21.61 -8.17
C ARG A 284 -3.37 -20.41 -7.42
N SER A 285 -2.24 -19.84 -7.85
CA SER A 285 -1.69 -18.63 -7.23
C SER A 285 -2.63 -17.43 -7.38
N LYS A 286 -3.30 -17.27 -8.54
CA LYS A 286 -4.31 -16.21 -8.72
C LYS A 286 -5.52 -16.39 -7.80
N ILE A 287 -5.92 -17.63 -7.54
CA ILE A 287 -6.99 -17.93 -6.58
C ILE A 287 -6.52 -17.64 -5.16
N ALA A 288 -5.33 -18.11 -4.78
CA ALA A 288 -4.72 -17.86 -3.47
C ALA A 288 -4.67 -16.36 -3.12
N ASP A 289 -4.30 -15.52 -4.09
CA ASP A 289 -4.22 -14.07 -3.92
C ASP A 289 -5.60 -13.40 -3.73
N ALA A 290 -6.70 -14.06 -4.13
CA ALA A 290 -8.07 -13.55 -3.99
C ALA A 290 -8.80 -14.10 -2.74
N LEU A 291 -8.21 -15.05 -2.02
CA LEU A 291 -8.83 -15.66 -0.84
C LEU A 291 -8.70 -14.78 0.39
N VAL A 292 -9.78 -14.70 1.16
CA VAL A 292 -9.83 -14.01 2.45
C VAL A 292 -10.12 -15.01 3.56
N SER A 293 -9.17 -15.21 4.46
CA SER A 293 -9.36 -16.06 5.65
C SER A 293 -10.35 -15.46 6.63
N ARG A 294 -11.28 -16.27 7.14
CA ARG A 294 -12.22 -15.95 8.21
C ARG A 294 -12.20 -17.03 9.28
N VAL A 295 -12.16 -16.62 10.54
CA VAL A 295 -12.21 -17.51 11.71
C VAL A 295 -13.57 -17.40 12.35
N HIS A 296 -14.20 -18.53 12.61
CA HIS A 296 -15.51 -18.62 13.24
C HIS A 296 -15.43 -19.26 14.62
N GLY A 297 -16.25 -18.76 15.54
CA GLY A 297 -16.45 -19.32 16.86
C GLY A 297 -17.24 -20.62 16.84
N ASP A 298 -17.22 -21.33 17.96
CA ASP A 298 -17.96 -22.58 18.16
C ASP A 298 -19.46 -22.35 17.93
N GLU A 299 -20.11 -23.26 17.19
CA GLU A 299 -21.54 -23.21 16.85
C GLU A 299 -21.96 -21.98 16.01
N GLU A 300 -21.00 -21.16 15.56
CA GLU A 300 -21.26 -20.01 14.70
C GLU A 300 -21.60 -20.46 13.28
N ALA A 301 -22.71 -19.95 12.73
CA ALA A 301 -23.12 -20.21 11.35
C ALA A 301 -22.32 -19.35 10.37
N VAL A 302 -21.62 -20.00 9.44
CA VAL A 302 -20.89 -19.34 8.35
C VAL A 302 -21.84 -18.88 7.26
N VAL A 303 -22.82 -19.72 6.93
CA VAL A 303 -23.94 -19.40 6.02
C VAL A 303 -25.22 -20.02 6.57
N LYS A 304 -26.36 -19.37 6.35
CA LYS A 304 -27.67 -19.89 6.76
C LYS A 304 -28.53 -20.27 5.57
N GLN A 305 -29.30 -21.34 5.73
CA GLN A 305 -30.29 -21.76 4.75
C GLN A 305 -31.27 -20.63 4.43
N GLY A 306 -31.59 -20.48 3.14
CA GLY A 306 -32.55 -19.48 2.65
C GLY A 306 -31.97 -18.08 2.43
N GLU A 307 -30.73 -17.80 2.87
CA GLU A 307 -30.06 -16.54 2.56
C GLU A 307 -29.52 -16.55 1.13
N MET A 308 -29.52 -15.39 0.46
CA MET A 308 -28.81 -15.24 -0.80
C MET A 308 -27.31 -15.19 -0.53
N GLY A 309 -26.56 -16.07 -1.19
CA GLY A 309 -25.13 -16.19 -1.00
C GLY A 309 -24.34 -15.73 -2.22
N ASP A 310 -23.37 -14.84 -2.00
CA ASP A 310 -22.46 -14.28 -3.02
C ASP A 310 -20.99 -14.67 -2.77
N THR A 311 -20.75 -15.62 -1.88
CA THR A 311 -19.40 -16.01 -1.44
C THR A 311 -19.24 -17.53 -1.54
N PHE A 312 -18.09 -17.99 -1.99
CA PHE A 312 -17.69 -19.40 -2.01
C PHE A 312 -16.65 -19.65 -0.90
N PHE A 313 -16.69 -20.82 -0.28
CA PHE A 313 -15.84 -21.10 0.88
C PHE A 313 -15.08 -22.42 0.74
N PHE A 314 -13.83 -22.42 1.20
CA PHE A 314 -13.01 -23.62 1.43
C PHE A 314 -12.73 -23.79 2.93
N ILE A 315 -12.75 -25.03 3.43
CA ILE A 315 -12.40 -25.34 4.81
C ILE A 315 -10.88 -25.41 4.93
N GLU A 316 -10.27 -24.41 5.57
CA GLU A 316 -8.81 -24.34 5.77
C GLU A 316 -8.39 -25.17 6.99
N GLU A 317 -9.11 -25.01 8.11
CA GLU A 317 -8.87 -25.70 9.37
C GLU A 317 -10.19 -25.92 10.14
N GLY A 318 -10.20 -26.91 11.03
CA GLY A 318 -11.37 -27.27 11.82
C GLY A 318 -12.39 -28.12 11.05
N GLU A 319 -13.55 -28.31 11.67
CA GLU A 319 -14.66 -29.08 11.11
C GLU A 319 -15.94 -28.24 11.15
N ALA A 320 -16.76 -28.39 10.11
CA ALA A 320 -18.06 -27.77 10.00
C ALA A 320 -19.16 -28.83 9.86
N ILE A 321 -20.35 -28.52 10.34
CA ILE A 321 -21.53 -29.35 10.20
C ILE A 321 -22.52 -28.66 9.27
N VAL A 322 -23.15 -29.44 8.42
CA VAL A 322 -24.17 -28.96 7.49
C VAL A 322 -25.52 -29.42 8.01
N THR A 323 -26.41 -28.48 8.30
CA THR A 323 -27.78 -28.74 8.75
C THR A 323 -28.79 -28.19 7.75
N LYS A 324 -29.90 -28.90 7.59
CA LYS A 324 -30.99 -28.52 6.69
C LYS A 324 -32.33 -28.67 7.42
N VAL A 325 -33.16 -27.64 7.29
CA VAL A 325 -34.56 -27.65 7.72
C VAL A 325 -35.41 -28.03 6.52
N ASN A 326 -36.16 -29.13 6.63
CA ASN A 326 -37.08 -29.57 5.58
C ASN A 326 -38.37 -28.74 5.61
N PRO A 327 -39.03 -28.54 4.45
CA PRO A 327 -40.31 -27.82 4.40
C PRO A 327 -41.35 -28.48 5.32
N GLY A 328 -41.81 -27.75 6.34
CA GLY A 328 -42.83 -28.22 7.30
C GLY A 328 -42.27 -28.81 8.61
N GLU A 329 -40.95 -28.94 8.75
CA GLU A 329 -40.30 -29.33 10.01
C GLU A 329 -39.65 -28.11 10.68
N THR A 330 -39.69 -28.05 12.01
CA THR A 330 -38.93 -27.05 12.78
C THR A 330 -37.56 -27.58 13.22
N ALA A 331 -37.33 -28.89 13.08
CA ALA A 331 -36.09 -29.54 13.50
C ALA A 331 -35.02 -29.44 12.40
N GLU A 332 -33.80 -29.11 12.80
CA GLU A 332 -32.63 -29.14 11.93
C GLU A 332 -32.11 -30.57 11.79
N ASN A 333 -32.03 -31.07 10.55
CA ASN A 333 -31.45 -32.38 10.26
C ASN A 333 -30.01 -32.21 9.79
N VAL A 334 -29.08 -32.98 10.36
CA VAL A 334 -27.68 -33.01 9.93
C VAL A 334 -27.58 -33.75 8.60
N VAL A 335 -27.11 -33.06 7.56
CA VAL A 335 -26.98 -33.63 6.21
C VAL A 335 -25.53 -34.00 5.87
N GLY A 336 -24.55 -33.48 6.60
CA GLY A 336 -23.15 -33.84 6.38
C GLY A 336 -22.17 -33.12 7.31
N HIS A 337 -20.91 -33.54 7.22
CA HIS A 337 -19.77 -32.92 7.89
C HIS A 337 -18.73 -32.54 6.85
N LEU A 338 -18.11 -31.37 7.03
CA LEU A 338 -17.06 -30.85 6.17
C LEU A 338 -15.76 -30.73 6.96
N ARG A 339 -14.66 -31.13 6.33
CA ARG A 339 -13.31 -31.15 6.89
C ARG A 339 -12.36 -30.37 6.01
N LYS A 340 -11.13 -30.19 6.49
CA LYS A 340 -10.05 -29.53 5.74
C LYS A 340 -9.95 -30.07 4.30
N GLY A 341 -10.00 -29.15 3.33
CA GLY A 341 -9.96 -29.46 1.90
C GLY A 341 -11.33 -29.57 1.24
N ASP A 342 -12.41 -29.69 2.02
CA ASP A 342 -13.77 -29.59 1.50
C ASP A 342 -14.14 -28.13 1.20
N TYR A 343 -15.18 -27.96 0.39
CA TYR A 343 -15.70 -26.66 -0.02
C TYR A 343 -17.22 -26.63 0.07
N PHE A 344 -17.79 -25.43 0.10
CA PHE A 344 -19.24 -25.24 0.07
C PHE A 344 -19.64 -23.85 -0.45
N GLY A 345 -20.91 -23.72 -0.80
CA GLY A 345 -21.51 -22.45 -1.22
C GLY A 345 -21.45 -22.18 -2.72
N GLU A 346 -21.02 -23.15 -3.51
CA GLU A 346 -21.00 -23.11 -4.97
C GLU A 346 -22.40 -23.03 -5.57
N LEU A 347 -23.38 -23.74 -4.99
CA LEU A 347 -24.74 -23.82 -5.53
C LEU A 347 -25.38 -22.43 -5.73
N SER A 348 -25.22 -21.53 -4.76
CA SER A 348 -25.81 -20.18 -4.83
C SER A 348 -25.19 -19.34 -5.95
N LEU A 349 -23.91 -19.58 -6.28
CA LEU A 349 -23.21 -18.88 -7.37
C LEU A 349 -23.51 -19.51 -8.73
N LEU A 350 -23.67 -20.83 -8.78
CA LEU A 350 -23.90 -21.58 -10.02
C LEU A 350 -25.34 -21.45 -10.51
N ARG A 351 -26.31 -21.58 -9.59
CA ARG A 351 -27.76 -21.64 -9.89
C ARG A 351 -28.51 -20.35 -9.56
N LEU A 352 -27.85 -19.37 -8.92
CA LEU A 352 -28.49 -18.13 -8.45
C LEU A 352 -29.66 -18.41 -7.49
N GLU A 353 -29.55 -19.47 -6.69
CA GLU A 353 -30.53 -19.90 -5.70
C GLU A 353 -30.07 -19.55 -4.26
N PRO A 354 -31.01 -19.36 -3.32
CA PRO A 354 -30.68 -19.23 -1.91
C PRO A 354 -29.88 -20.43 -1.39
N ARG A 355 -29.13 -20.22 -0.30
CA ARG A 355 -28.38 -21.28 0.37
C ARG A 355 -29.29 -22.47 0.69
N ALA A 356 -28.95 -23.65 0.20
CA ALA A 356 -29.75 -24.86 0.36
C ALA A 356 -29.72 -25.45 1.78
N ALA A 357 -28.70 -25.12 2.56
CA ALA A 357 -28.46 -25.61 3.91
C ALA A 357 -27.67 -24.57 4.72
N THR A 358 -27.73 -24.69 6.04
CA THR A 358 -26.91 -23.95 7.00
C THR A 358 -25.60 -24.69 7.19
N VAL A 359 -24.48 -23.96 7.23
CA VAL A 359 -23.16 -24.51 7.58
C VAL A 359 -22.65 -23.79 8.81
N SER A 360 -22.35 -24.53 9.87
CA SER A 360 -21.89 -23.99 11.14
C SER A 360 -20.64 -24.70 11.66
N ALA A 361 -19.86 -23.99 12.47
CA ALA A 361 -18.70 -24.56 13.14
C ALA A 361 -19.13 -25.60 14.18
N ILE A 362 -18.39 -26.72 14.25
CA ILE A 362 -18.62 -27.72 15.28
C ILE A 362 -18.18 -27.15 16.65
N LYS A 363 -18.97 -27.44 17.69
CA LYS A 363 -18.62 -27.13 19.07
C LYS A 363 -17.36 -27.88 19.48
N ARG A 364 -16.33 -27.16 19.91
CA ARG A 364 -15.09 -27.79 20.36
C ARG A 364 -15.30 -28.36 21.76
N THR A 365 -14.93 -29.63 21.95
CA THR A 365 -14.93 -30.27 23.26
C THR A 365 -13.71 -29.88 24.09
N ASP A 366 -12.58 -29.64 23.42
CA ASP A 366 -11.31 -29.27 24.06
C ASP A 366 -10.80 -27.92 23.54
N PRO A 367 -10.27 -27.03 24.40
CA PRO A 367 -9.68 -25.75 23.99
C PRO A 367 -8.49 -25.87 23.04
N SER A 368 -7.84 -27.05 22.97
CA SER A 368 -6.73 -27.35 22.07
C SER A 368 -7.16 -27.62 20.63
N GLN A 369 -8.45 -27.87 20.39
CA GLN A 369 -8.97 -28.07 19.04
C GLN A 369 -8.98 -26.74 18.28
N LEU A 370 -8.62 -26.81 17.00
CA LEU A 370 -8.58 -25.67 16.10
C LEU A 370 -9.99 -25.12 15.86
N LYS A 371 -10.13 -23.79 15.86
CA LYS A 371 -11.36 -23.12 15.46
C LYS A 371 -11.63 -23.37 13.97
N LEU A 372 -12.90 -23.28 13.57
CA LEU A 372 -13.23 -23.32 12.15
C LEU A 372 -12.61 -22.11 11.45
N LYS A 373 -11.73 -22.36 10.49
CA LYS A 373 -11.14 -21.36 9.63
C LYS A 373 -11.52 -21.66 8.19
N VAL A 374 -12.10 -20.68 7.52
CA VAL A 374 -12.55 -20.81 6.13
C VAL A 374 -11.88 -19.76 5.26
N ALA A 375 -11.50 -20.15 4.04
CA ALA A 375 -11.03 -19.23 3.03
C ALA A 375 -12.21 -18.84 2.13
N ALA A 376 -12.59 -17.57 2.15
CA ALA A 376 -13.71 -17.01 1.41
C ALA A 376 -13.26 -16.43 0.06
N LEU A 377 -14.03 -16.69 -0.99
CA LEU A 377 -13.86 -16.16 -2.34
C LEU A 377 -15.15 -15.47 -2.79
N ASP A 378 -15.07 -14.23 -3.26
CA ASP A 378 -16.24 -13.48 -3.70
C ASP A 378 -16.79 -13.99 -5.05
N ALA A 379 -18.07 -13.75 -5.33
CA ALA A 379 -18.74 -14.17 -6.57
C ALA A 379 -18.06 -13.67 -7.85
N HIS A 380 -17.51 -12.45 -7.83
CA HIS A 380 -16.88 -11.86 -9.00
C HIS A 380 -15.52 -12.53 -9.26
N ALA A 381 -14.70 -12.74 -8.22
CA ALA A 381 -13.48 -13.54 -8.33
C ALA A 381 -13.77 -14.99 -8.69
N PHE A 382 -14.81 -15.60 -8.12
CA PHE A 382 -15.26 -16.95 -8.48
C PHE A 382 -15.54 -17.07 -9.98
N THR A 383 -16.35 -16.16 -10.53
CA THR A 383 -16.71 -16.21 -11.97
C THR A 383 -15.49 -15.99 -12.86
N ARG A 384 -14.61 -15.07 -12.47
CA ARG A 384 -13.40 -14.71 -13.24
C ARG A 384 -12.31 -15.78 -13.18
N LEU A 385 -12.12 -16.41 -12.03
CA LEU A 385 -11.00 -17.33 -11.77
C LEU A 385 -11.39 -18.81 -11.89
N LEU A 386 -12.62 -19.17 -11.49
CA LEU A 386 -13.13 -20.54 -11.48
C LEU A 386 -14.17 -20.79 -12.58
N GLY A 387 -14.39 -19.83 -13.48
CA GLY A 387 -15.23 -20.00 -14.66
C GLY A 387 -14.98 -21.29 -15.45
N PRO A 388 -13.71 -21.71 -15.70
CA PRO A 388 -13.42 -22.97 -16.38
C PRO A 388 -13.88 -24.23 -15.62
N LEU A 389 -13.99 -24.16 -14.29
CA LEU A 389 -14.37 -25.29 -13.45
C LEU A 389 -15.89 -25.38 -13.21
N ARG A 390 -16.66 -24.43 -13.74
CA ARG A 390 -18.12 -24.35 -13.55
C ARG A 390 -18.81 -25.68 -13.89
N GLU A 391 -18.45 -26.30 -15.01
CA GLU A 391 -19.06 -27.56 -15.46
C GLU A 391 -18.74 -28.74 -14.52
N ILE A 392 -17.52 -28.78 -13.97
CA ILE A 392 -17.09 -29.83 -13.03
C ILE A 392 -17.86 -29.65 -11.71
N MET A 393 -17.99 -28.41 -11.26
CA MET A 393 -18.74 -28.07 -10.06
C MET A 393 -20.22 -28.40 -10.21
N ASP A 394 -20.85 -28.07 -11.35
CA ASP A 394 -22.26 -28.40 -11.62
C ASP A 394 -22.50 -29.92 -11.63
N ARG A 395 -21.56 -30.70 -12.19
CA ARG A 395 -21.62 -32.17 -12.17
C ARG A 395 -21.51 -32.73 -10.76
N HIS A 396 -20.54 -32.27 -9.97
CA HIS A 396 -20.36 -32.66 -8.58
C HIS A 396 -21.57 -32.26 -7.73
N ALA A 397 -22.10 -31.05 -7.93
CA ALA A 397 -23.28 -30.56 -7.24
C ALA A 397 -24.52 -31.42 -7.55
N GLY A 398 -24.68 -31.84 -8.82
CA GLY A 398 -25.74 -32.77 -9.23
C GLY A 398 -25.60 -34.17 -8.62
N GLN A 399 -24.39 -34.63 -8.35
CA GLN A 399 -24.13 -35.94 -7.74
C GLN A 399 -24.21 -35.92 -6.21
N ALA A 400 -23.64 -34.89 -5.58
CA ALA A 400 -23.57 -34.74 -4.13
C ALA A 400 -24.89 -34.25 -3.51
N TYR A 401 -25.65 -33.45 -4.24
CA TYR A 401 -26.89 -32.81 -3.75
C TYR A 401 -28.10 -33.09 -4.64
N GLY A 402 -28.08 -34.20 -5.38
CA GLY A 402 -29.03 -34.57 -6.42
C GLY A 402 -30.48 -34.11 -6.19
N VAL A 403 -31.05 -33.57 -7.28
CA VAL A 403 -32.37 -32.95 -7.43
C VAL A 403 -33.35 -33.43 -6.36
N GLY A 404 -33.59 -32.60 -5.34
CA GLY A 404 -34.80 -32.70 -4.55
C GLY A 404 -35.98 -32.55 -5.50
N GLY A 405 -36.70 -33.64 -5.73
CA GLY A 405 -37.95 -33.66 -6.48
C GLY A 405 -39.06 -32.92 -5.76
#